data_AF-D7B9S4-F1
#
_entry.id   AF-D7B9S4-F1
#
_cell.length_a   1.000
_cell.length_b   1.000
_cell.length_c   1.000
_cell.angle_alpha   90.00
_cell.angle_beta   90.00
_cell.angle_gamma   90.00
#
_symmetry.space_group_name_H-M   'P 1'
#
loop_
_entity.id
_entity.type
_entity.pdbx_description
1 polymer ?
#
loop_
_entity_poly.entity_id
_entity_poly.type
_entity_poly.pdbx_seq_one_letter_code
_entity_poly.pdbx_strand_id
1 'polypeptide(L)'
;MNLHLPYLIGPLLLLLVGLFALVCCFAAAPERRALTGLGAAALLASSVLSLLDQLFSPWVREQAADSETTALITSVSYYLSAALLGAGMLLLVLAATRRTSRAEPPPPSSSPFDGPHEEAWR
;
A
#
# COMPACT_ATOMS: atom_id res chain seq x y z
N MET A 1 33.65 -1.29 3.98
CA MET A 1 32.41 -0.48 4.13
C MET A 1 31.48 -1.22 5.06
N ASN A 2 31.41 -0.81 6.34
CA ASN A 2 30.44 -1.38 7.27
C ASN A 2 29.09 -0.73 7.01
N LEU A 3 28.28 -1.34 6.15
CA LEU A 3 26.86 -1.04 6.06
C LEU A 3 26.26 -1.37 7.43
N HIS A 4 25.96 -0.33 8.22
CA HIS A 4 25.31 -0.50 9.50
C HIS A 4 23.93 -1.12 9.28
N LEU A 5 23.84 -2.44 9.46
CA LEU A 5 22.62 -3.25 9.46
C LEU A 5 21.38 -2.56 10.06
N PRO A 6 21.45 -1.83 11.20
CA PRO A 6 20.25 -1.21 11.76
C PRO A 6 19.58 -0.16 10.86
N TYR A 7 20.30 0.50 9.95
CA TYR A 7 19.72 1.52 9.07
C TYR A 7 18.93 0.94 7.89
N LEU A 8 19.24 -0.30 7.50
CA LEU A 8 18.54 -1.02 6.42
C LEU A 8 17.20 -1.61 6.87
N ILE A 9 16.97 -1.78 8.18
CA ILE A 9 15.76 -2.40 8.72
C ILE A 9 14.51 -1.60 8.34
N GLY A 10 14.55 -0.27 8.44
CA GLY A 10 13.41 0.61 8.12
C GLY A 10 12.91 0.49 6.67
N PRO A 11 13.78 0.73 5.66
CA PRO A 11 13.43 0.57 4.25
C PRO A 11 12.94 -0.84 3.91
N LEU A 12 13.54 -1.86 4.53
CA LEU A 12 13.24 -3.27 4.26
C LEU A 12 11.88 -3.67 4.85
N LEU A 13 11.53 -3.16 6.04
CA LEU A 13 10.18 -3.28 6.58
C LEU A 13 9.15 -2.57 5.71
N LEU A 14 9.44 -1.36 5.21
CA LEU A 14 8.56 -0.65 4.30
C LEU A 14 8.37 -1.40 2.97
N LEU A 15 9.42 -2.03 2.47
CA LEU A 15 9.36 -2.86 1.28
C LEU A 15 8.47 -4.09 1.48
N LEU A 16 8.58 -4.75 2.65
CA LEU A 16 7.69 -5.84 3.06
C LEU A 16 6.23 -5.38 3.16
N VAL A 17 5.98 -4.21 3.74
CA VAL A 17 4.62 -3.62 3.84
C VAL A 17 4.07 -3.30 2.45
N GLY A 18 4.88 -2.72 1.56
CA GLY A 18 4.50 -2.44 0.18
C GLY A 18 4.18 -3.70 -0.62
N LEU A 19 4.99 -4.75 -0.47
CA LEU A 19 4.73 -6.08 -1.06
C LEU A 19 3.44 -6.69 -0.55
N PHE A 20 3.21 -6.64 0.76
CA PHE A 20 2.00 -7.17 1.37
C PHE A 20 0.76 -6.40 0.88
N ALA A 21 0.84 -5.07 0.80
CA ALA A 21 -0.20 -4.22 0.24
C ALA A 21 -0.48 -4.54 -1.25
N LEU A 22 0.56 -4.89 -2.02
CA LEU A 22 0.42 -5.31 -3.42
C LEU A 22 -0.33 -6.65 -3.54
N VAL A 23 -0.01 -7.63 -2.67
CA VAL A 23 -0.74 -8.90 -2.60
C VAL A 23 -2.20 -8.65 -2.19
N CYS A 24 -2.42 -7.79 -1.20
CA CYS A 24 -3.77 -7.38 -0.79
C CYS A 24 -4.54 -6.66 -1.92
N CYS A 25 -3.87 -5.96 -2.84
CA CYS A 25 -4.50 -5.35 -4.00
C CYS A 25 -5.15 -6.39 -4.92
N PHE A 26 -4.49 -7.53 -5.18
CA PHE A 26 -5.07 -8.60 -5.98
C PHE A 26 -6.31 -9.23 -5.30
N ALA A 27 -6.29 -9.32 -3.97
CA ALA A 27 -7.41 -9.81 -3.16
C ALA A 27 -8.53 -8.77 -2.98
N ALA A 28 -8.28 -7.48 -3.23
CA ALA A 28 -9.25 -6.42 -3.03
C ALA A 28 -10.36 -6.43 -4.09
N ALA A 29 -11.56 -5.98 -3.69
CA ALA A 29 -12.70 -5.76 -4.60
C ALA A 29 -12.34 -4.75 -5.71
N PRO A 30 -12.89 -4.91 -6.94
CA PRO A 30 -12.48 -4.11 -8.11
C PRO A 30 -12.59 -2.60 -7.90
N GLU A 31 -13.56 -2.13 -7.12
CA GLU A 31 -13.77 -0.72 -6.77
C GLU A 31 -12.65 -0.12 -5.89
N ARG A 32 -11.86 -0.97 -5.22
CA ARG A 32 -10.77 -0.58 -4.30
C ARG A 32 -9.39 -0.91 -4.85
N ARG A 33 -9.29 -1.81 -5.85
CA ARG A 33 -8.04 -2.26 -6.47
C ARG A 33 -7.14 -1.11 -6.92
N ALA A 34 -7.71 -0.08 -7.56
CA ALA A 34 -6.91 1.06 -8.03
C ALA A 34 -6.26 1.83 -6.88
N LEU A 35 -6.99 2.07 -5.78
CA LEU A 35 -6.48 2.79 -4.60
C LEU A 35 -5.45 1.97 -3.82
N THR A 36 -5.71 0.68 -3.60
CA THR A 36 -4.74 -0.23 -2.95
C THR A 36 -3.49 -0.42 -3.81
N GLY A 37 -3.64 -0.50 -5.13
CA GLY A 37 -2.53 -0.65 -6.07
C GLY A 37 -1.65 0.59 -6.13
N LEU A 38 -2.24 1.78 -6.24
CA LEU A 38 -1.50 3.04 -6.19
C LEU A 38 -0.82 3.25 -4.83
N GLY A 39 -1.50 2.92 -3.73
CA GLY A 39 -0.92 2.97 -2.40
C GLY A 39 0.29 2.02 -2.24
N ALA A 40 0.15 0.78 -2.70
CA ALA A 40 1.24 -0.21 -2.69
C ALA A 40 2.42 0.23 -3.58
N ALA A 41 2.14 0.74 -4.78
CA ALA A 41 3.18 1.24 -5.69
C ALA A 41 3.94 2.43 -5.09
N ALA A 42 3.24 3.36 -4.44
CA ALA A 42 3.86 4.50 -3.77
C ALA A 42 4.76 4.07 -2.59
N LEU A 43 4.32 3.09 -1.78
CA LEU A 43 5.13 2.53 -0.70
C LEU A 43 6.37 1.80 -1.22
N LEU A 44 6.23 1.02 -2.29
CA LEU A 44 7.35 0.33 -2.92
C LEU A 44 8.36 1.35 -3.49
N ALA A 45 7.88 2.37 -4.21
CA ALA A 45 8.74 3.42 -4.75
C ALA A 45 9.49 4.17 -3.65
N SER A 46 8.82 4.52 -2.53
CA SER A 46 9.48 5.12 -1.37
C SER A 46 10.55 4.23 -0.74
N SER A 47 10.28 2.92 -0.66
CA SER A 47 11.20 1.94 -0.07
C SER A 47 12.44 1.77 -0.94
N VAL A 48 12.24 1.69 -2.27
CA VAL A 48 13.32 1.60 -3.25
C VAL A 48 14.17 2.88 -3.24
N LEU A 49 13.55 4.06 -3.23
CA LEU A 49 14.30 5.32 -3.10
C LEU A 49 15.15 5.36 -1.82
N SER A 50 14.59 4.94 -0.69
CA SER A 50 15.32 4.91 0.59
C SER A 50 16.48 3.92 0.58
N LEU A 51 16.32 2.77 -0.07
CA LEU A 51 17.39 1.79 -0.26
C LEU A 51 18.49 2.33 -1.19
N LEU A 52 18.11 2.94 -2.31
CA LEU A 52 19.05 3.54 -3.24
C LEU A 52 19.83 4.67 -2.57
N ASP A 53 19.16 5.54 -1.81
CA ASP A 53 19.80 6.64 -1.09
C ASP A 53 20.83 6.09 -0.10
N GLN A 54 20.50 5.06 0.69
CA GLN A 54 21.44 4.43 1.62
C GLN A 54 22.61 3.71 0.93
N LEU A 55 22.36 3.05 -0.21
CA LEU A 55 23.37 2.26 -0.92
C LEU A 55 24.33 3.14 -1.73
N PHE A 56 23.82 4.22 -2.35
CA PHE A 56 24.58 5.11 -3.21
C PHE A 56 25.11 6.36 -2.48
N SER A 57 24.57 6.75 -1.33
CA SER A 57 25.08 7.84 -0.48
C SER A 57 26.61 7.84 -0.28
N PRO A 58 27.27 6.72 0.07
CA PRO A 58 28.73 6.72 0.25
C PRO A 58 29.47 6.99 -1.06
N TRP A 59 28.97 6.47 -2.19
CA TRP A 59 29.57 6.65 -3.50
C TRP A 59 29.38 8.08 -4.04
N VAL A 60 28.19 8.66 -3.80
CA VAL A 60 27.89 10.07 -4.13
C VAL A 60 28.77 11.00 -3.31
N ARG A 61 29.01 10.70 -2.02
CA ARG A 61 29.92 11.48 -1.16
C ARG A 61 31.37 11.44 -1.63
N GLU A 62 31.81 10.35 -2.25
CA GLU A 62 33.17 10.21 -2.78
C GLU A 62 33.35 10.93 -4.13
N GLN A 63 32.29 11.00 -4.95
CA GLN A 63 32.35 11.67 -6.26
C GLN A 63 31.95 13.15 -6.23
N ALA A 64 31.15 13.58 -5.26
CA ALA A 64 30.73 14.96 -5.15
C ALA A 64 31.91 15.83 -4.71
N ALA A 65 32.28 16.79 -5.55
CA ALA A 65 33.32 17.77 -5.23
C ALA A 65 32.89 18.75 -4.11
N ASP A 66 31.60 18.81 -3.81
CA ASP A 66 31.03 19.77 -2.87
C ASP A 66 30.00 19.14 -1.91
N SER A 67 30.17 19.48 -0.64
CA SER A 67 29.31 19.03 0.47
C SER A 67 27.90 19.60 0.37
N GLU A 68 27.75 20.81 -0.20
CA GLU A 68 26.46 21.50 -0.31
C GLU A 68 25.55 20.80 -1.33
N THR A 69 26.12 20.39 -2.47
CA THR A 69 25.40 19.61 -3.50
C THR A 69 24.95 18.25 -2.98
N THR A 70 25.80 17.58 -2.21
CA THR A 70 25.47 16.29 -1.57
C THR A 70 24.32 16.45 -0.58
N ALA A 71 24.37 17.48 0.28
CA ALA A 71 23.32 17.77 1.25
C ALA A 71 21.97 18.05 0.57
N LEU A 72 21.98 18.77 -0.56
CA LEU A 72 20.79 19.11 -1.33
C LEU A 72 20.15 17.87 -1.97
N ILE A 73 20.96 16.98 -2.58
CA ILE A 73 20.48 15.70 -3.14
C ILE A 73 19.85 14.84 -2.05
N THR A 74 20.52 14.69 -0.91
CA THR A 74 20.04 13.86 0.22
C THR A 74 18.77 14.44 0.84
N SER A 75 18.64 15.76 0.90
CA SER A 75 17.43 16.44 1.38
C SER A 75 16.25 16.19 0.45
N VAL A 76 16.45 16.36 -0.86
CA VAL A 76 15.38 16.15 -1.86
C VAL A 76 14.93 14.69 -1.87
N SER A 77 15.86 13.73 -1.85
CA SER A 77 15.53 12.30 -1.80
C SER A 77 14.74 11.94 -0.53
N TYR A 78 15.11 12.52 0.61
CA TYR A 78 14.39 12.36 1.87
C TYR A 78 12.97 12.91 1.81
N TYR A 79 12.78 14.16 1.38
CA TYR A 79 11.44 14.77 1.28
C TYR A 79 10.55 14.05 0.27
N LEU A 80 11.12 13.64 -0.87
CA LEU A 80 10.39 12.89 -1.88
C LEU A 80 9.95 11.53 -1.32
N SER A 81 10.85 10.79 -0.67
CA SER A 81 10.51 9.52 -0.02
C SER A 81 9.43 9.70 1.05
N ALA A 82 9.55 10.70 1.91
CA ALA A 82 8.55 11.00 2.94
C ALA A 82 7.17 11.33 2.33
N ALA A 83 7.13 12.09 1.23
CA ALA A 83 5.90 12.42 0.52
C ALA A 83 5.25 11.17 -0.11
N LEU A 84 6.04 10.31 -0.77
CA LEU A 84 5.53 9.04 -1.33
C LEU A 84 5.01 8.10 -0.24
N LEU A 85 5.71 8.00 0.89
CA LEU A 85 5.28 7.20 2.03
C LEU A 85 3.96 7.71 2.61
N GLY A 86 3.87 9.01 2.85
CA GLY A 86 2.65 9.65 3.33
C GLY A 86 1.47 9.45 2.38
N ALA A 87 1.67 9.69 1.08
CA ALA A 87 0.66 9.48 0.06
C ALA A 87 0.21 8.01 -0.04
N GLY A 88 1.17 7.07 -0.01
CA GLY A 88 0.90 5.64 -0.05
C GLY A 88 0.07 5.16 1.14
N MET A 89 0.43 5.60 2.35
CA MET A 89 -0.34 5.32 3.57
C MET A 89 -1.75 5.93 3.50
N LEU A 90 -1.88 7.18 3.04
CA LEU A 90 -3.18 7.84 2.94
C LEU A 90 -4.12 7.10 1.98
N LEU A 91 -3.59 6.66 0.83
CA LEU A 91 -4.34 5.89 -0.17
C LEU A 91 -4.79 4.53 0.38
N LEU A 92 -3.94 3.85 1.14
CA LEU A 92 -4.30 2.60 1.80
C LEU A 92 -5.38 2.79 2.87
N VAL A 93 -5.28 3.84 3.68
CA VAL A 93 -6.31 4.21 4.67
C VAL A 93 -7.63 4.55 3.99
N LEU A 94 -7.59 5.32 2.88
CA LEU A 94 -8.77 5.63 2.07
C LEU A 94 -9.40 4.37 1.47
N ALA A 95 -8.59 3.44 0.96
CA ALA A 95 -9.07 2.17 0.45
C ALA A 95 -9.71 1.29 1.54
N ALA A 96 -9.16 1.30 2.75
CA ALA A 96 -9.70 0.57 3.88
C ALA A 96 -11.02 1.16 4.38
N THR A 97 -11.11 2.49 4.44
CA THR A 97 -12.26 3.23 5.01
C THR A 97 -13.43 3.40 4.05
N ARG A 98 -13.23 3.32 2.72
CA ARG A 98 -14.34 3.28 1.76
C ARG A 98 -15.24 2.08 2.06
N ARG A 99 -16.40 2.25 2.68
CA ARG A 99 -17.38 1.16 2.83
C ARG A 99 -17.83 0.66 1.45
N THR A 100 -17.87 -0.66 1.26
CA THR A 100 -18.46 -1.24 0.06
C THR A 100 -19.95 -0.93 0.12
N SER A 101 -20.50 -0.23 -0.87
CA SER A 101 -21.93 0.11 -0.89
C SER A 101 -22.79 -1.11 -1.28
N ARG A 102 -22.18 -2.25 -1.61
CA ARG A 102 -22.88 -3.47 -2.01
C ARG A 102 -22.99 -4.47 -0.87
N ALA A 103 -24.01 -4.27 -0.05
CA ALA A 103 -24.85 -5.37 0.39
C ALA A 103 -26.25 -5.04 -0.13
N GLU A 104 -26.48 -5.34 -1.41
CA GLU A 104 -27.86 -5.44 -1.88
C GLU A 104 -28.49 -6.53 -1.01
N PRO A 105 -29.55 -6.22 -0.23
CA PRO A 105 -30.18 -7.23 0.60
C PRO A 105 -30.57 -8.40 -0.32
N PRO A 106 -30.30 -9.66 0.09
CA PRO A 106 -30.71 -10.80 -0.72
C PRO A 106 -32.19 -10.61 -1.07
N PRO A 107 -32.58 -10.76 -2.36
CA PRO A 107 -33.97 -10.60 -2.74
C PRO A 107 -34.81 -11.49 -1.82
N PRO A 108 -35.95 -11.00 -1.30
CA PRO A 108 -36.78 -11.79 -0.42
C PRO A 108 -37.04 -13.12 -1.13
N SER A 109 -36.55 -14.20 -0.54
CA SER A 109 -36.84 -15.53 -1.05
C SER A 109 -38.35 -15.69 -0.97
N SER A 110 -39.03 -15.56 -2.10
CA SER A 110 -40.37 -16.08 -2.28
C SER A 110 -40.25 -17.59 -2.18
N SER A 111 -40.10 -18.13 -0.97
CA SER A 111 -40.34 -19.54 -0.75
C SER A 111 -41.85 -19.70 -0.70
N PRO A 112 -42.50 -20.36 -1.68
CA PRO A 112 -43.83 -20.87 -1.45
C PRO A 112 -43.64 -22.08 -0.54
N PHE A 113 -43.58 -21.84 0.77
CA PHE A 113 -43.73 -22.92 1.73
C PHE A 113 -45.23 -23.14 1.96
N ASP A 114 -45.95 -23.44 0.87
CA ASP A 114 -47.20 -24.17 0.96
C ASP A 114 -46.81 -25.63 1.12
N GLY A 115 -46.66 -26.02 2.39
CA GLY A 115 -46.54 -27.41 2.77
C GLY A 115 -47.80 -28.20 2.36
N PRO A 116 -47.71 -29.53 2.23
CA PRO A 116 -48.81 -30.39 1.77
C PRO A 116 -49.91 -30.60 2.85
N HIS A 117 -50.50 -29.52 3.35
CA HIS A 117 -51.55 -29.56 4.39
C HIS A 117 -52.85 -28.82 4.02
N GLU A 118 -53.00 -28.26 2.82
CA GLU A 118 -54.24 -27.57 2.43
C GLU A 118 -55.36 -28.47 1.87
N GLU A 119 -55.14 -29.77 1.63
CA GLU A 119 -56.20 -30.66 1.12
C GLU A 119 -57.03 -31.38 2.19
N ALA A 120 -56.87 -31.06 3.48
CA ALA A 120 -57.56 -31.81 4.54
C ALA A 120 -58.94 -31.27 4.97
N TRP A 121 -59.44 -30.15 4.42
CA TRP A 121 -60.68 -29.52 4.92
C TRP A 121 -61.55 -28.81 3.88
N ARG A 122 -61.84 -29.41 2.72
CA ARG A 122 -63.10 -29.15 1.98
C ARG A 122 -63.63 -30.38 1.27
#